data_AF-A0A640UNA2-F1
#
_entry.id   AF-A0A640UNA2-F1
#
_cell.length_a   1.000
_cell.length_b   1.000
_cell.length_c   1.000
_cell.angle_alpha   90.00
_cell.angle_beta   90.00
_cell.angle_gamma   90.00
#
_symmetry.space_group_name_H-M   'P 1'
#
loop_
_entity.id
_entity.type
_entity.pdbx_description
1 polymer ?
#
loop_
_entity_poly.entity_id
_entity_poly.type
_entity_poly.pdbx_seq_one_letter_code
_entity_poly.pdbx_strand_id
1 'polypeptide(L)'
;MTHEHFSVHPDKLRTLSTDFKHVNDRLEGQVKQFADKAENVDSAFGVLSESTEALAKYVDMTRATVTSLQQLRKQLSGYAAGLNHTAANYEHTDAGQANAFKGA
;
A
#
# COMPACT_ATOMS: atom_id res chain seq x y z
N MET A 1 -12.41 33.21 -19.71
CA MET A 1 -12.03 31.80 -19.58
C MET A 1 -10.67 31.76 -18.89
N THR A 2 -10.66 31.71 -17.56
CA THR A 2 -9.43 31.57 -16.79
C THR A 2 -8.90 30.16 -17.04
N HIS A 3 -7.76 30.06 -17.72
CA HIS A 3 -7.02 28.82 -17.78
C HIS A 3 -6.62 28.51 -16.33
N GLU A 4 -7.30 27.57 -15.69
CA GLU A 4 -6.84 27.02 -14.43
C GLU A 4 -5.48 26.39 -14.74
N HIS A 5 -4.41 27.10 -14.37
CA HIS A 5 -3.08 26.54 -14.38
C HIS A 5 -3.07 25.41 -13.34
N PHE A 6 -3.35 24.20 -13.81
CA PHE A 6 -3.12 22.99 -13.05
C PHE A 6 -1.59 22.86 -12.91
N SER A 7 -1.05 23.52 -11.89
CA SER A 7 0.36 23.46 -11.55
C SER A 7 0.61 22.09 -10.94
N VAL A 8 1.05 21.16 -11.78
CA VAL A 8 1.46 19.85 -11.33
C VAL A 8 2.81 19.98 -10.67
N HIS A 9 2.94 19.36 -9.51
CA HIS A 9 4.18 19.29 -8.75
C HIS A 9 4.64 17.82 -8.71
N PRO A 10 5.44 17.35 -9.69
CA PRO A 10 5.97 15.98 -9.73
C PRO A 10 6.65 15.58 -8.42
N ASP A 11 7.36 16.52 -7.78
CA ASP A 11 8.00 16.28 -6.48
C ASP A 11 7.00 15.95 -5.38
N LYS A 12 5.84 16.62 -5.33
CA LYS A 12 4.79 16.32 -4.33
C LYS A 12 4.19 14.93 -4.58
N LEU A 13 4.05 14.52 -5.84
CA LEU A 13 3.60 13.16 -6.19
C LEU A 13 4.62 12.10 -5.75
N ARG A 14 5.91 12.38 -5.89
CA ARG A 14 6.98 11.48 -5.39
C ARG A 14 7.03 11.41 -3.87
N THR A 15 6.85 12.53 -3.18
CA THR A 15 6.75 12.54 -1.71
C THR A 15 5.59 11.67 -1.28
N LEU A 16 4.39 11.86 -1.86
CA LEU A 16 3.23 11.04 -1.52
C LEU A 16 3.44 9.54 -1.85
N SER A 17 4.10 9.23 -2.97
CA SER A 17 4.48 7.85 -3.30
C SER A 17 5.41 7.23 -2.24
N THR A 18 6.36 8.02 -1.74
CA THR A 18 7.30 7.61 -0.69
C THR A 18 6.57 7.37 0.62
N ASP A 19 5.62 8.23 0.98
CA ASP A 19 4.78 8.05 2.18
C ASP A 19 3.96 6.76 2.10
N PHE A 20 3.36 6.45 0.95
CA PHE A 20 2.65 5.18 0.76
C PHE A 20 3.55 3.95 0.89
N LYS A 21 4.80 4.02 0.41
CA LYS A 21 5.77 2.94 0.63
C LYS A 21 6.10 2.77 2.11
N HIS A 22 6.39 3.86 2.82
CA HIS A 22 6.67 3.79 4.25
C HIS A 22 5.51 3.22 5.07
N VAL A 23 4.28 3.63 4.79
CA VAL A 23 3.08 3.07 5.42
C VAL A 23 2.92 1.59 5.09
N ASN A 24 3.15 1.19 3.84
CA ASN A 24 3.09 -0.20 3.41
C ASN A 24 4.12 -1.10 4.11
N ASP A 25 5.34 -0.61 4.30
CA ASP A 25 6.42 -1.34 4.98
C ASP A 25 6.13 -1.49 6.48
N ARG A 26 5.64 -0.41 7.11
CA ARG A 26 5.18 -0.48 8.51
C ARG A 26 4.03 -1.47 8.66
N LEU A 27 3.06 -1.43 7.75
CA LEU A 27 1.92 -2.34 7.75
C LEU A 27 2.37 -3.79 7.56
N GLU A 28 3.38 -4.06 6.73
CA GLU A 28 3.98 -5.39 6.60
C GLU A 28 4.45 -5.95 7.94
N GLY A 29 5.24 -5.18 8.68
CA GLY A 29 5.76 -5.59 9.98
C GLY A 29 4.64 -5.90 10.97
N GLN A 30 3.59 -5.08 10.97
CA GLN A 30 2.42 -5.27 11.83
C GLN A 30 1.61 -6.51 11.45
N VAL A 31 1.41 -6.77 10.15
CA VAL A 31 0.70 -7.97 9.67
C VAL A 31 1.47 -9.24 10.04
N LYS A 32 2.80 -9.24 9.87
CA LYS A 32 3.65 -10.38 10.27
C LYS A 32 3.53 -10.66 11.77
N GLN A 33 3.71 -9.64 12.60
CA GLN A 33 3.57 -9.78 14.05
C GLN A 33 2.17 -10.26 14.48
N PHE A 34 1.12 -9.83 13.79
CA PHE A 34 -0.24 -10.28 14.06
C PHE A 34 -0.44 -11.76 13.69
N ALA A 35 0.03 -12.16 12.50
CA ALA A 35 -0.02 -13.55 12.05
C ALA A 35 0.77 -14.48 12.99
N ASP A 36 2.00 -14.11 13.34
CA ASP A 36 2.85 -14.90 14.25
C ASP A 36 2.18 -15.13 15.61
N LYS A 37 1.54 -14.09 16.18
CA LYS A 37 0.82 -14.20 17.45
C LYS A 37 -0.38 -15.14 17.34
N ALA A 38 -1.09 -15.14 16.22
CA ALA A 38 -2.26 -15.99 16.04
C ALA A 38 -1.90 -17.47 15.82
N GLU A 39 -0.81 -17.76 15.11
CA GLU A 39 -0.29 -19.13 15.02
C GLU A 39 0.17 -19.67 16.38
N ASN A 40 0.74 -18.81 17.22
CA ASN A 40 1.08 -19.19 18.60
C ASN A 40 -0.16 -19.51 19.44
N VAL A 41 -1.30 -18.84 19.22
CA VAL A 41 -2.57 -19.16 19.90
C VAL A 41 -3.07 -20.55 19.48
N ASP A 42 -3.00 -20.90 18.19
CA ASP A 42 -3.38 -22.23 17.69
C ASP A 42 -2.55 -23.34 18.36
N SER A 43 -1.25 -23.09 18.58
CA SER A 43 -0.35 -24.04 19.27
C SER A 43 -0.54 -24.11 20.79
N ALA A 44 -0.92 -23.01 21.45
CA ALA A 44 -1.04 -22.91 22.90
C ALA A 44 -2.33 -23.55 23.44
N PHE A 45 -3.37 -23.70 22.62
CA PHE A 45 -4.66 -24.28 23.01
C PHE A 45 -4.75 -25.81 22.84
N GLY A 46 -3.60 -26.49 22.80
CA GLY A 46 -3.49 -27.95 22.66
C GLY A 46 -4.57 -28.72 23.43
N VAL A 47 -5.41 -29.45 22.67
CA VAL A 47 -6.28 -30.54 23.12
C VAL A 47 -7.18 -30.22 24.34
N LEU A 48 -7.95 -29.12 24.29
CA LEU A 48 -9.13 -28.95 25.14
C LEU A 48 -10.39 -28.94 24.28
N SER A 49 -11.04 -30.10 24.22
CA SER A 49 -12.12 -30.49 23.29
C SER A 49 -13.44 -29.71 23.43
N GLU A 50 -13.54 -28.74 24.34
CA GLU A 50 -14.78 -27.98 24.59
C GLU A 50 -14.78 -26.56 24.00
N SER A 51 -13.66 -26.07 23.45
CA SER A 51 -13.53 -24.70 22.88
C SER A 51 -13.35 -24.66 21.35
N THR A 52 -13.59 -25.76 20.65
CA THR A 52 -13.19 -25.94 19.24
C THR A 52 -13.87 -24.98 18.26
N GLU A 53 -15.17 -24.69 18.40
CA GLU A 53 -15.87 -23.82 17.43
C GLU A 53 -15.49 -22.34 17.58
N ALA A 54 -15.36 -21.84 18.81
CA ALA A 54 -14.95 -20.46 19.07
C ALA A 54 -13.49 -20.23 18.64
N LEU A 55 -12.62 -21.21 18.91
CA LEU A 55 -11.23 -21.17 18.47
C LEU A 55 -11.13 -21.23 16.94
N ALA A 56 -11.88 -22.11 16.28
CA ALA A 56 -11.90 -22.18 14.82
C ALA A 56 -12.36 -20.86 14.19
N LYS A 57 -13.43 -20.25 14.71
CA LYS A 57 -13.89 -18.93 14.27
C LYS A 57 -12.83 -17.85 14.47
N TYR A 58 -12.11 -17.87 15.58
CA TYR A 58 -11.01 -16.93 15.84
C TYR A 58 -9.87 -17.10 14.83
N VAL A 59 -9.45 -18.33 14.55
CA VAL A 59 -8.40 -18.65 13.57
C VAL A 59 -8.84 -18.19 12.17
N ASP A 60 -10.06 -18.51 11.77
CA ASP A 60 -10.61 -18.13 10.46
C ASP A 60 -10.70 -16.60 10.30
N MET A 61 -11.20 -15.90 11.33
CA MET A 61 -11.25 -14.44 11.34
C MET A 61 -9.85 -13.83 11.26
N THR A 62 -8.87 -14.42 11.94
CA THR A 62 -7.48 -13.97 11.89
C THR A 62 -6.91 -14.14 10.48
N ARG A 63 -7.08 -15.31 9.86
CA ARG A 63 -6.63 -15.59 8.49
C ARG A 63 -7.27 -14.64 7.47
N ALA A 64 -8.58 -14.40 7.60
CA ALA A 64 -9.30 -13.45 6.77
C ALA A 64 -8.73 -12.04 6.93
N THR A 65 -8.49 -11.61 8.18
CA THR A 65 -7.91 -10.29 8.48
C THR A 65 -6.51 -10.14 7.89
N VAL A 66 -5.64 -11.13 8.05
CA VAL A 66 -4.29 -11.14 7.44
C VAL A 66 -4.39 -11.01 5.92
N THR A 67 -5.32 -11.74 5.29
CA THR A 67 -5.54 -11.69 3.84
C THR A 67 -6.00 -10.29 3.39
N SER A 68 -6.97 -9.69 4.08
CA SER A 68 -7.44 -8.32 3.77
C SER A 68 -6.33 -7.29 3.93
N LEU A 69 -5.49 -7.41 4.97
CA LEU A 69 -4.36 -6.49 5.17
C LEU A 69 -3.29 -6.67 4.07
N GLN A 70 -3.04 -7.89 3.60
CA GLN A 70 -2.16 -8.11 2.45
C GLN A 70 -2.72 -7.52 1.14
N GLN A 71 -4.04 -7.55 0.94
CA GLN A 71 -4.68 -6.91 -0.21
C GLN A 71 -4.54 -5.38 -0.14
N LEU A 72 -4.78 -4.77 1.03
CA LEU A 72 -4.57 -3.34 1.24
C LEU A 72 -3.13 -2.91 0.93
N ARG A 73 -2.15 -3.71 1.36
CA ARG A 73 -0.73 -3.50 1.03
C ARG A 73 -0.46 -3.47 -0.47
N LYS A 74 -1.03 -4.43 -1.21
CA LYS A 74 -0.91 -4.45 -2.68
C LYS A 74 -1.51 -3.19 -3.31
N GLN A 75 -2.64 -2.71 -2.81
CA GLN A 75 -3.26 -1.47 -3.29
C GLN A 75 -2.39 -0.24 -3.02
N LEU A 76 -1.83 -0.11 -1.81
CA LEU A 76 -0.91 0.99 -1.46
C LEU A 76 0.33 0.99 -2.36
N SER A 77 0.92 -0.17 -2.62
CA SER A 77 2.02 -0.31 -3.56
C SER A 77 1.62 0.10 -4.98
N GLY A 78 0.41 -0.25 -5.41
CA GLY A 78 -0.15 0.15 -6.70
C GLY A 78 -0.30 1.67 -6.82
N TYR A 79 -0.82 2.33 -5.78
CA TYR A 79 -0.93 3.79 -5.75
C TYR A 79 0.44 4.48 -5.76
N ALA A 80 1.40 3.97 -5.00
CA ALA A 80 2.76 4.50 -5.00
C ALA A 80 3.40 4.40 -6.40
N ALA A 81 3.22 3.27 -7.09
CA ALA A 81 3.70 3.09 -8.45
C ALA A 81 3.00 4.04 -9.44
N GLY A 82 1.67 4.17 -9.33
CA GLY A 82 0.88 5.08 -10.16
C GLY A 82 1.33 6.54 -10.00
N LEU A 83 1.54 7.01 -8.78
CA LEU A 83 2.03 8.36 -8.50
C LEU A 83 3.42 8.63 -9.12
N ASN A 84 4.34 7.67 -9.04
CA ASN A 84 5.66 7.80 -9.67
C ASN A 84 5.55 7.83 -11.19
N HIS A 85 4.69 7.00 -11.77
CA HIS A 85 4.46 6.98 -13.21
C HIS A 85 3.86 8.31 -13.69
N THR A 86 2.87 8.83 -12.97
CA THR A 86 2.28 10.15 -13.25
C THR A 86 3.32 11.25 -13.18
N ALA A 87 4.16 11.29 -12.13
CA ALA A 87 5.24 12.27 -12.00
C ALA A 87 6.21 12.22 -13.19
N ALA A 88 6.64 11.01 -13.59
CA ALA A 88 7.53 10.81 -14.73
C ALA A 88 6.90 11.27 -16.05
N ASN A 89 5.61 11.00 -16.27
CA ASN A 89 4.90 11.42 -17.47
C ASN A 89 4.83 12.96 -17.58
N TYR A 90 4.61 13.65 -16.46
CA TYR A 90 4.60 15.11 -16.44
C TYR A 90 5.96 15.69 -16.80
N GLU A 91 7.05 15.18 -16.21
CA GLU A 91 8.41 15.64 -16.53
C GLU A 91 8.79 15.36 -17.98
N HIS A 92 8.42 14.19 -18.50
CA HIS A 92 8.66 13.84 -19.89
C HIS A 92 7.94 14.81 -20.84
N THR A 93 6.68 15.13 -20.53
CA THR A 93 5.87 16.05 -21.33
C THR A 93 6.43 17.47 -21.27
N ASP A 94 6.81 17.95 -20.09
CA ASP A 94 7.40 19.28 -19.89
C ASP A 94 8.74 19.41 -20.62
N ALA A 95 9.63 18.41 -20.50
CA ALA A 95 10.90 18.37 -21.23
C ALA A 95 10.69 18.35 -22.75
N GLY A 96 9.68 17.61 -23.24
CA GLY A 96 9.30 17.57 -24.65
C GLY A 96 8.87 18.95 -25.17
N GLN A 97 8.02 19.66 -24.42
CA GLN A 97 7.60 21.01 -24.78
C GLN A 97 8.76 22.01 -24.73
N ALA A 98 9.58 21.98 -23.68
CA ALA A 98 10.75 22.85 -23.56
C ALA A 98 11.73 22.69 -24.73
N ASN A 99 11.91 21.47 -25.24
CA ASN A 99 12.73 21.21 -26.42
C ASN A 99 12.10 21.74 -27.70
N ALA A 100 10.77 21.60 -27.86
CA ALA A 100 10.06 22.16 -29.01
C ALA A 100 10.15 23.70 -29.06
N PHE A 101 10.10 24.38 -27.91
CA PHE A 101 10.25 25.83 -27.82
C PHE A 101 11.69 26.33 -28.05
N LYS A 102 12.71 25.52 -27.78
CA LYS A 102 14.12 25.86 -28.06
C LYS A 102 14.53 25.63 -29.52
N GLY A 103 13.74 24.88 -30.27
CA GLY A 103 13.96 24.60 -31.70
C GLY A 103 13.17 25.50 -32.66
N ALA A 104 12.39 26.46 -32.13
CA ALA A 104 11.64 27.48 -32.86
C ALA A 104 12.34 28.84 -32.76
#